data_AF-A0A7J3VNS7-F1
#
_entry.id   AF-A0A7J3VNS7-F1
#
_cell.length_a   1.000
_cell.length_b   1.000
_cell.length_c   1.000
_cell.angle_alpha   90.00
_cell.angle_beta   90.00
_cell.angle_gamma   90.00
#
_symmetry.space_group_name_H-M   'P 1'
#
loop_
_entity.id
_entity.type
_entity.pdbx_description
1 polymer ?
#
loop_
_entity_poly.entity_id
_entity_poly.type
_entity_poly.pdbx_seq_one_letter_code
_entity_poly.pdbx_strand_id
1 'polypeptide(L)' 'MSKKGDGVARIKGFVIFVHGAEIGKEYKIRISNVANRFATAEIVS' A
#
# COMPACT_ATOMS: atom_id res chain seq x y z
N MET A 1 -2.77 -9.06 -17.82
CA MET A 1 -1.70 -9.53 -16.92
C MET A 1 -1.72 -8.63 -15.69
N SER A 2 -2.48 -9.01 -14.66
CA SER A 2 -2.67 -8.18 -13.46
C SER A 2 -1.31 -7.99 -12.79
N LYS A 3 -0.85 -6.74 -12.65
CA LYS A 3 0.43 -6.40 -12.00
C LYS A 3 0.39 -6.92 -10.56
N LYS A 4 0.88 -8.14 -10.35
CA LYS A 4 1.06 -8.85 -9.07
C LYS A 4 2.18 -8.22 -8.23
N GLY A 5 2.22 -6.89 -8.13
CA GLY A 5 3.32 -6.18 -7.47
C GLY A 5 2.89 -5.25 -6.35
N ASP A 6 1.60 -4.93 -6.27
CA ASP A 6 1.09 -3.96 -5.29
C ASP A 6 0.34 -4.68 -4.17
N GLY A 7 0.84 -4.54 -2.94
CA GLY A 7 0.15 -5.01 -1.75
C GLY A 7 -0.96 -4.04 -1.36
N VAL A 8 -2.06 -4.56 -0.81
CA VAL A 8 -3.18 -3.74 -0.34
C VAL A 8 -3.21 -3.78 1.19
N ALA A 9 -2.97 -2.64 1.81
CA ALA A 9 -3.15 -2.42 3.23
C ALA A 9 -4.52 -1.78 3.49
N ARG A 10 -5.14 -2.12 4.63
CA ARG A 10 -6.39 -1.49 5.08
C ARG A 10 -6.21 -0.99 6.50
N ILE A 11 -6.46 0.31 6.70
CA ILE A 11 -6.39 0.95 8.02
C ILE A 11 -7.74 1.61 8.28
N LYS A 12 -8.47 1.13 9.30
CA LYS A 12 -9.77 1.69 9.72
C LYS A 12 -10.78 1.86 8.55
N GLY A 13 -10.83 0.89 7.64
CA GLY A 13 -11.71 0.95 6.45
C GLY A 13 -11.18 1.79 5.29
N PHE A 14 -10.05 2.47 5.46
CA PHE A 14 -9.37 3.19 4.39
C PHE A 14 -8.37 2.29 3.66
N VAL A 15 -8.43 2.28 2.33
CA VAL A 15 -7.60 1.42 1.48
C VAL A 15 -6.31 2.13 1.11
N ILE A 16 -5.18 1.45 1.27
CA ILE A 16 -3.85 1.97 0.96
C ILE A 16 -3.15 0.98 0.03
N PHE A 17 -2.78 1.44 -1.15
CA PHE A 17 -2.01 0.66 -2.10
C PHE A 17 -0.52 0.87 -1.83
N VAL A 18 0.20 -0.21 -1.57
CA VAL A 18 1.62 -0.20 -1.23
C VAL A 18 2.39 -0.87 -2.37
N HIS A 19 3.23 -0.10 -3.06
CA HIS A 19 4.03 -0.63 -4.15
C HIS A 19 5.13 -1.58 -3.64
N GLY A 20 5.21 -2.78 -4.21
CA GLY A 20 6.22 -3.79 -3.84
C GLY A 20 5.96 -4.53 -2.53
N ALA A 21 4.78 -4.35 -1.91
CA ALA A 21 4.46 -5.02 -0.66
C ALA A 21 3.98 -6.46 -0.86
N GLU A 22 4.54 -7.36 -0.05
CA GLU A 22 4.22 -8.78 -0.02
C GLU A 22 3.26 -9.11 1.13
N ILE A 23 2.38 -10.09 0.92
CA ILE A 23 1.42 -10.53 1.94
C ILE A 23 2.17 -11.25 3.07
N GLY A 24 1.81 -10.92 4.32
CA GLY A 24 2.34 -11.60 5.51
C GLY A 24 3.66 -11.02 6.03
N LYS A 25 4.15 -9.92 5.44
CA LYS A 25 5.34 -9.21 5.90
C LYS A 25 4.98 -7.80 6.35
N GLU A 26 5.62 -7.37 7.43
CA GLU A 26 5.48 -6.02 7.96
C GLU A 26 6.54 -5.13 7.31
N TYR A 27 6.11 -4.00 6.76
CA TYR A 27 6.98 -3.01 6.12
C TYR A 27 6.76 -1.66 6.76
N LYS A 28 7.82 -0.85 6.84
CA LYS A 28 7.65 0.58 7.07
C LYS A 28 7.33 1.22 5.73
N ILE A 29 6.14 1.80 5.65
CA ILE A 29 5.65 2.48 4.45
C ILE A 29 5.59 3.98 4.69
N ARG A 30 5.84 4.76 3.63
CA ARG A 30 5.59 6.19 3.60
C ARG A 30 4.43 6.48 2.66
N ILE A 31 3.47 7.27 3.13
CA ILE A 31 2.36 7.73 2.27
C ILE A 31 2.92 8.76 1.28
N SER A 32 2.78 8.48 -0.01
CA SER A 32 3.26 9.35 -1.09
C SER A 32 2.12 10.22 -1.63
N ASN A 33 0.89 9.69 -1.68
CA ASN A 33 -0.29 10.44 -2.12
C ASN A 33 -1.57 9.98 -1.41
N VAL A 34 -2.46 10.91 -1.06
CA VAL A 34 -3.77 10.63 -0.49
C VAL A 34 -4.84 11.10 -1.46
N ALA A 35 -5.72 10.19 -1.88
CA ALA A 35 -6.88 10.46 -2.72
C ALA A 35 -8.18 10.32 -1.93
N ASN A 36 -9.31 10.68 -2.55
CA ASN A 36 -10.62 10.72 -1.87
C ASN A 36 -11.10 9.37 -1.29
N ARG A 37 -10.66 8.23 -1.85
CA ARG A 37 -11.11 6.89 -1.44
C ARG A 37 -9.98 5.93 -1.09
N PHE A 38 -8.73 6.33 -1.33
CA PHE A 38 -7.55 5.50 -1.12
C PHE A 38 -6.31 6.36 -0.97
N ALA A 39 -5.22 5.78 -0.48
CA ALA A 39 -3.89 6.37 -0.56
C ALA A 39 -2.93 5.43 -1.30
N THR A 40 -1.86 5.99 -1.84
CA THR A 40 -0.70 5.24 -2.33
C THR A 40 0.49 5.47 -1.41
N ALA A 41 1.26 4.43 -1.22
CA ALA A 41 2.42 4.41 -0.35
C ALA A 41 3.55 3.58 -0.95
N GLU A 42 4.77 3.90 -0.52
CA GLU A 42 6.00 3.24 -0.96
C GLU A 42 6.72 2.67 0.27
N ILE A 43 7.37 1.53 0.09
CA ILE A 43 8.16 0.88 1.14
C ILE A 43 9.46 1.67 1.32
N VAL A 44 9.76 2.02 2.57
CA VAL A 44 11.00 2.72 2.92
C VAL A 44 11.98 1.84 3.70
N SER A 45 11.50 0.80 4.38
CA SER A 45 12.34 -0.13 5.14
C SER A 45 11.67 -1.46 5.42
#